data_AF-A0A3P5XFM4-F1
#
_entry.id   AF-A0A3P5XFM4-F1
#
_cell.length_a   1.000
_cell.length_b   1.000
_cell.length_c   1.000
_cell.angle_alpha   90.00
_cell.angle_beta   90.00
_cell.angle_gamma   90.00
#
_symmetry.space_group_name_H-M   'P 1'
#
loop_
_entity.id
_entity.type
_entity.pdbx_description
1 polymer ?
#
loop_
_entity_poly.entity_id
_entity_poly.type
_entity_poly.pdbx_seq_one_letter_code
_entity_poly.pdbx_strand_id
1 'polypeptide(L)' 'MMKSKYIDIAFIIFMGYFAYNRFMNDQTGIAILFVVLCLMNVLTFIMKTRQAKTETKSKPM' A
#
# COMPACT_ATOMS: atom_id res chain seq x y z
N MET A 1 6.33 9.22 12.14
CA MET A 1 5.18 9.06 11.23
C MET A 1 5.54 9.23 9.74
N MET A 2 6.36 10.21 9.34
CA MET A 2 6.73 10.40 7.92
C MET A 2 7.52 9.24 7.29
N LYS A 3 8.46 8.61 8.01
CA LYS A 3 9.21 7.42 7.51
C LYS A 3 8.31 6.25 7.07
N SER A 4 7.21 5.99 7.79
CA SER A 4 6.27 4.91 7.46
C SER A 4 5.62 5.13 6.09
N LYS A 5 5.29 6.37 5.74
CA LYS A 5 4.57 6.66 4.48
C LYS A 5 5.43 6.38 3.25
N TYR A 6 6.72 6.73 3.28
CA TYR A 6 7.63 6.45 2.17
C TYR A 6 7.90 4.96 2.00
N ILE A 7 7.96 4.21 3.12
CA ILE A 7 8.07 2.74 3.09
C ILE A 7 6.83 2.11 2.47
N ASP A 8 5.63 2.55 2.86
CA ASP A 8 4.37 2.03 2.29
C ASP A 8 4.32 2.27 0.77
N ILE A 9 4.72 3.47 0.31
CA ILE A 9 4.79 3.82 -1.12
C ILE A 9 5.82 2.96 -1.87
N ALA A 10 7.02 2.79 -1.32
CA ALA A 10 8.04 1.94 -1.91
C ALA A 10 7.56 0.48 -2.03
N PHE A 11 6.83 -0.01 -1.03
CA PHE A 11 6.25 -1.34 -1.03
C PHE A 11 5.18 -1.53 -2.12
N ILE A 12 4.33 -0.53 -2.33
CA ILE A 12 3.31 -0.53 -3.39
C ILE A 12 3.97 -0.62 -4.78
N ILE A 13 5.00 0.19 -5.03
CA ILE A 13 5.75 0.18 -6.30
C ILE A 13 6.44 -1.17 -6.50
N PHE A 14 7.09 -1.70 -5.46
CA PHE A 14 7.78 -2.98 -5.51
C PHE A 14 6.81 -4.14 -5.78
N MET A 15 5.68 -4.20 -5.08
CA MET A 15 4.64 -5.22 -5.31
C MET A 15 4.04 -5.11 -6.72
N GLY A 16 3.80 -3.89 -7.21
CA GLY A 16 3.27 -3.68 -8.57
C GLY A 16 4.23 -4.22 -9.64
N TYR A 17 5.51 -3.92 -9.52
CA TYR A 17 6.55 -4.46 -10.41
C TYR A 17 6.64 -6.00 -10.32
N PHE A 18 6.61 -6.54 -9.10
CA PHE A 18 6.68 -8.00 -8.89
C PHE A 18 5.46 -8.73 -9.45
N ALA A 19 4.27 -8.16 -9.30
CA ALA A 19 3.03 -8.66 -9.88
C ALA A 19 3.10 -8.67 -11.42
N TYR A 20 3.56 -7.57 -12.02
CA TYR A 20 3.76 -7.48 -13.47
C TYR A 20 4.76 -8.52 -13.97
N ASN A 21 5.90 -8.66 -13.31
CA ASN A 21 6.90 -9.66 -13.68
C ASN A 21 6.38 -11.09 -13.52
N ARG A 22 5.60 -11.39 -12.48
CA ARG A 22 4.98 -12.72 -12.29
C ARG A 22 3.90 -13.00 -13.33
N PHE A 23 3.15 -11.99 -13.75
CA PHE A 23 2.18 -12.10 -14.83
C PHE A 23 2.86 -12.41 -16.17
N MET A 24 4.00 -11.77 -16.46
CA MET A 24 4.82 -12.04 -17.65
C MET A 24 5.48 -13.43 -17.66
N ASN A 25 5.64 -14.05 -16.48
CA ASN A 25 6.20 -15.40 -16.33
C ASN A 25 5.11 -16.50 -16.25
N ASP A 26 3.90 -16.25 -16.76
CA ASP A 26 2.73 -17.16 -16.75
C ASP A 26 2.31 -17.65 -15.35
N GLN A 27 2.75 -16.98 -14.28
CA GLN A 27 2.38 -17.31 -12.90
C GLN A 27 1.18 -16.48 -12.45
N THR A 28 0.07 -16.62 -13.17
CA THR A 28 -1.13 -15.79 -13.03
C THR A 28 -1.73 -15.86 -11.62
N GLY A 29 -1.73 -17.04 -10.99
CA GLY A 29 -2.25 -17.20 -9.62
C GLY A 29 -1.47 -16.39 -8.59
N ILE A 30 -0.13 -16.39 -8.68
CA ILE A 30 0.73 -15.61 -7.78
C ILE A 30 0.62 -14.12 -8.09
N ALA A 31 0.52 -13.74 -9.37
CA ALA A 31 0.35 -12.35 -9.78
C ALA A 31 -0.93 -11.74 -9.17
N ILE A 32 -2.06 -12.47 -9.22
CA ILE A 32 -3.33 -12.03 -8.62
C ILE A 32 -3.18 -11.81 -7.11
N LEU A 33 -2.53 -12.74 -6.40
CA LEU A 33 -2.28 -12.58 -4.95
C LEU A 33 -1.48 -11.31 -4.64
N PHE A 34 -0.44 -11.01 -5.42
CA PHE A 34 0.33 -9.78 -5.25
C PHE A 34 -0.47 -8.51 -5.54
N VAL A 35 -1.36 -8.54 -6.53
CA VAL A 35 -2.27 -7.41 -6.83
C VAL A 35 -3.23 -7.17 -5.66
N VAL A 36 -3.82 -8.22 -5.10
CA VAL A 36 -4.73 -8.10 -3.94
C VAL A 36 -3.99 -7.57 -2.71
N LEU A 37 -2.78 -8.08 -2.43
CA LEU A 37 -1.92 -7.59 -1.35
C LEU A 37 -1.57 -6.11 -1.54
N CYS A 38 -1.28 -5.69 -2.78
CA CYS A 38 -0.99 -4.29 -3.11
C CYS A 38 -2.21 -3.39 -2.81
N LEU A 39 -3.42 -3.82 -3.20
CA LEU A 39 -4.67 -3.11 -2.90
C LEU A 39 -4.92 -3.00 -1.39
N MET A 40 -4.71 -4.07 -0.62
CA MET A 40 -4.83 -4.02 0.84
C MET A 40 -3.84 -3.04 1.48
N ASN A 41 -2.62 -2.96 0.95
CA ASN A 41 -1.61 -2.03 1.44
C ASN A 41 -1.99 -0.57 1.15
N VAL A 42 -2.52 -0.29 -0.05
CA VAL A 42 -3.07 1.03 -0.41
C VAL A 42 -4.22 1.41 0.52
N LEU A 43 -5.16 0.50 0.79
CA LEU A 43 -6.28 0.76 1.70
C LEU A 43 -5.79 1.06 3.12
N THR A 44 -4.82 0.30 3.62
CA THR A 44 -4.21 0.51 4.94
C THR A 44 -3.54 1.87 5.01
N PHE A 45 -2.83 2.28 3.96
CA PHE A 45 -2.22 3.60 3.84
C PHE A 45 -3.26 4.73 3.86
N ILE A 46 -4.38 4.58 3.14
CA ILE A 46 -5.49 5.54 3.13
C ILE A 46 -6.10 5.63 4.53
N MET A 47 -6.38 4.50 5.19
CA MET A 47 -6.94 4.47 6.55
C MET A 47 -6.02 5.16 7.56
N LYS A 48 -4.72 4.83 7.56
CA LYS A 48 -3.72 5.51 8.40
C LYS A 48 -3.67 7.01 8.12
N THR A 49 -3.76 7.41 6.85
CA THR A 49 -3.74 8.84 6.47
C THR A 49 -5.00 9.57 6.91
N ARG A 50 -6.17 8.90 6.89
CA ARG A 50 -7.43 9.44 7.42
C ARG A 50 -7.40 9.57 8.94
N GLN A 51 -6.92 8.55 9.65
CA GLN A 51 -6.76 8.59 11.12
C GLN A 51 -5.84 9.73 11.56
N ALA A 52 -4.70 9.90 10.88
CA ALA A 52 -3.80 11.03 11.10
C ALA A 52 -4.51 12.39 11.01
N LYS A 53 -5.41 12.53 10.03
CA LYS A 53 -6.15 13.76 9.77
C LYS A 53 -7.23 14.00 10.84
N THR A 54 -7.85 12.94 11.36
CA THR A 54 -8.84 13.00 12.44
C THR A 54 -8.19 13.37 13.77
N GLU A 55 -7.04 12.76 14.12
CA GLU A 55 -6.31 13.08 15.36
C GLU A 55 -5.79 14.52 15.39
N THR A 56 -5.39 15.07 14.24
CA THR A 56 -4.96 16.47 14.14
C THR A 56 -6.14 17.45 14.34
N LYS A 57 -7.38 17.02 14.05
CA LYS A 57 -8.58 17.85 14.22
C LYS A 57 -9.16 17.80 15.65
N SER A 58 -8.77 16.82 16.47
CA SER A 58 -9.30 16.63 17.83
C SER A 58 -8.39 17.14 18.95
N LYS A 59 -7.23 17.73 18.63
CA LYS A 59 -6.46 18.55 19.57
C LYS A 59 -6.85 20.02 19.35
N PRO A 60 -7.88 20.55 20.04
CA PRO A 60 -8.00 21.99 20.18
C PRO A 60 -6.75 22.47 20.94
N MET A 61 -6.07 23.46 20.39
CA MET A 61 -5.22 24.35 21.19
C MET A 61 -6.08 25.06 22.23
#